data_AF-A0A9D4D2M8-F1
#
_entry.id   AF-A0A9D4D2M8-F1
#
_cell.length_a   1.000
_cell.length_b   1.000
_cell.length_c   1.000
_cell.angle_alpha   90.00
_cell.angle_beta   90.00
_cell.angle_gamma   90.00
#
_symmetry.space_group_name_H-M   'P 1'
#
loop_
_entity.id
_entity.type
_entity.pdbx_description
1 polymer ?
#
loop_
_entity_poly.entity_id
_entity_poly.type
_entity_poly.pdbx_seq_one_letter_code
_entity_poly.pdbx_strand_id
1 'polypeptide(L)' 'MVYKYVYSPNQTMTGYYETFRMSVFDVANFQKDSMPEDPKFKEFGNVTTCM' A
#
# COMPACT_ATOMS: atom_id res chain seq x y z
N MET A 1 12.80 -3.33 -14.15
CA MET A 1 13.80 -4.36 -14.48
C MET A 1 14.19 -5.20 -13.26
N VAL A 2 14.61 -4.60 -12.15
CA VAL A 2 15.06 -5.35 -10.95
C VAL A 2 14.02 -6.35 -10.43
N TYR A 3 12.76 -5.94 -10.29
CA TYR A 3 11.70 -6.86 -9.85
C TYR A 3 11.62 -8.14 -10.69
N LYS A 4 11.56 -8.00 -12.02
CA LYS A 4 11.42 -9.12 -12.96
C LYS A 4 12.57 -10.13 -12.85
N TYR A 5 13.80 -9.69 -12.61
CA TYR A 5 14.98 -10.56 -12.66
C TYR A 5 15.49 -10.99 -11.28
N VAL A 6 15.13 -10.29 -10.21
CA VAL A 6 15.67 -10.53 -8.86
C VAL A 6 14.59 -11.00 -7.89
N TYR A 7 13.38 -10.45 -7.98
CA TYR A 7 12.33 -10.65 -6.98
C TYR A 7 11.14 -11.47 -7.49
N SER A 8 10.95 -11.56 -8.81
CA SER A 8 9.86 -12.33 -9.41
C SER A 8 10.24 -13.81 -9.48
N PRO A 9 9.47 -14.72 -8.84
CA PRO A 9 9.77 -16.14 -8.84
C PRO A 9 9.66 -16.78 -10.23
N ASN A 10 8.85 -16.21 -11.12
CA ASN A 10 8.59 -16.75 -12.47
C ASN A 10 9.14 -15.86 -13.59
N GLN A 11 9.96 -14.86 -13.26
CA GLN A 11 10.43 -13.82 -14.20
C GLN A 11 9.30 -13.06 -14.93
N THR A 12 8.10 -13.06 -14.36
CA THR A 12 6.94 -12.29 -14.85
C THR A 12 6.77 -11.01 -14.02
N MET A 13 5.97 -10.07 -14.52
CA MET A 13 5.59 -8.88 -13.75
C MET A 13 4.42 -9.15 -12.78
N THR A 14 3.97 -10.39 -12.66
CA THR A 14 2.90 -10.81 -11.75
C THR A 14 3.30 -10.49 -10.30
N GLY A 15 2.41 -9.83 -9.55
CA GLY A 15 2.68 -9.37 -8.18
C GLY A 15 3.47 -8.05 -8.07
N TYR A 16 4.01 -7.49 -9.16
CA TYR A 16 4.77 -6.24 -9.08
C TYR A 16 3.94 -5.09 -8.52
N TYR A 17 2.72 -4.93 -9.05
CA TYR A 17 1.81 -3.86 -8.68
C TYR A 17 1.00 -4.16 -7.43
N GLU A 18 0.84 -5.43 -7.08
CA GLU A 18 -0.03 -5.85 -5.97
C GLU A 18 0.74 -6.02 -4.66
N THR A 19 2.00 -6.46 -4.70
CA THR A 19 2.74 -6.84 -3.48
C THR A 19 4.14 -6.26 -3.38
N PHE A 20 4.81 -5.98 -4.50
CA PHE A 20 6.20 -5.49 -4.45
C PHE A 20 6.34 -3.98 -4.40
N ARG A 21 5.54 -3.26 -5.19
CA ARG A 21 5.60 -1.79 -5.26
C ARG A 21 4.84 -1.12 -4.12
N MET A 22 3.74 -1.72 -3.71
CA MET A 22 2.81 -1.17 -2.73
C MET A 22 3.36 -1.41 -1.33
N SER A 23 3.83 -0.36 -0.68
CA SER A 23 4.35 -0.43 0.68
C SER A 23 3.20 -0.37 1.68
N VAL A 24 3.08 -1.40 2.51
CA VAL A 24 2.08 -1.42 3.58
C VAL A 24 2.39 -0.30 4.59
N PHE A 25 1.44 0.61 4.77
CA PHE A 25 1.52 1.72 5.71
C PHE A 25 0.40 1.63 6.74
N ASP A 26 0.78 1.64 8.02
CA ASP A 26 -0.17 1.70 9.13
C ASP A 26 -0.63 3.15 9.34
N VAL A 27 -1.94 3.35 9.27
CA VAL A 27 -2.58 4.67 9.43
C VAL A 27 -2.32 5.24 10.84
N ALA A 28 -2.06 4.39 11.84
CA ALA A 28 -1.67 4.84 13.17
C ALA A 28 -0.34 5.61 13.21
N ASN A 29 0.50 5.45 12.18
CA ASN A 29 1.78 6.17 12.07
C ASN A 29 1.65 7.56 11.44
N PHE A 30 0.45 8.00 11.03
CA PHE A 30 0.27 9.39 10.60
C PHE A 30 0.54 10.36 11.77
N GLN A 31 1.23 11.45 11.46
CA GLN A 31 1.27 12.59 12.37
C GLN A 31 -0.15 13.15 12.50
N LYS A 32 -0.56 13.52 13.73
CA LYS A 32 -1.93 13.94 14.04
C LYS A 32 -2.45 15.04 13.11
N ASP A 33 -1.59 16.01 12.78
CA ASP A 33 -1.93 17.15 11.93
C ASP A 33 -1.94 16.80 10.43
N SER A 34 -1.49 15.61 10.05
CA SER A 34 -1.46 15.10 8.68
C SER A 34 -2.54 14.05 8.42
N MET A 35 -3.38 13.74 9.42
CA MET A 35 -4.54 12.89 9.21
C MET A 35 -5.61 13.69 8.44
N PRO A 36 -6.25 13.10 7.42
CA PRO A 36 -7.34 13.76 6.73
C PRO A 36 -8.49 14.04 7.70
N GLU A 37 -8.92 15.30 7.77
CA GLU A 37 -9.99 15.75 8.67
C GLU A 37 -11.36 15.15 8.32
N ASP A 38 -11.57 14.80 7.04
CA ASP A 38 -12.73 14.06 6.56
C ASP A 38 -12.32 12.61 6.26
N PRO A 39 -12.38 11.71 7.25
CA PRO A 39 -12.28 10.30 6.95
C PRO A 39 -13.53 9.96 6.14
N LYS A 40 -13.36 9.73 4.83
CA LYS A 40 -14.39 9.27 3.90
C LYS A 40 -14.88 7.86 4.27
N PHE A 41 -15.46 7.73 5.46
CA PHE A 41 -15.83 6.49 6.14
C PHE A 41 -16.91 5.74 5.36
N LYS A 42 -17.77 6.47 4.64
CA LYS A 42 -18.78 5.91 3.73
C LYS A 42 -18.18 5.21 2.51
N GLU A 43 -17.01 5.65 2.03
CA GLU A 43 -16.37 5.08 0.83
C GLU A 43 -15.32 4.02 1.19
N PHE A 44 -14.61 4.20 2.30
CA PHE A 44 -13.46 3.37 2.67
C PHE A 44 -13.63 2.54 3.95
N GLY A 45 -14.69 2.77 4.74
CA GLY A 45 -14.89 2.11 6.04
C GLY A 45 -13.82 2.49 7.08
N ASN A 46 -13.66 1.65 8.11
CA ASN A 46 -12.58 1.80 9.09
C ASN A 46 -11.26 1.30 8.50
N VAL A 47 -10.45 2.19 7.94
CA VAL A 47 -9.16 1.87 7.33
C VAL A 47 -8.07 1.91 8.39
N THR A 48 -7.56 0.73 8.77
CA THR A 48 -6.41 0.59 9.67
C THR A 48 -5.08 0.49 8.92
N THR A 49 -5.10 0.18 7.63
CA THR A 49 -3.89 -0.06 6.84
C THR A 49 -4.10 0.34 5.38
N CYS A 50 -3.12 1.03 4.82
CA CYS A 50 -3.05 1.35 3.39
C CYS A 50 -2.04 0.43 2.71
N MET A 51 -2.38 -0.12 1.56
CA MET A 51 -1.48 -0.88 0.68
C MET A 51 -1.32 -0.12 -0.62
#